data_AF-A0A937ZRC6-F1
#
_entry.id   AF-A0A937ZRC6-F1
#
_cell.length_a   1.000
_cell.length_b   1.000
_cell.length_c   1.000
_cell.angle_alpha   90.00
_cell.angle_beta   90.00
_cell.angle_gamma   90.00
#
_symmetry.space_group_name_H-M   'P 1'
#
loop_
_entity.id
_entity.type
_entity.pdbx_description
1 polymer ?
#
loop_
_entity_poly.entity_id
_entity_poly.type
_entity_poly.pdbx_seq_one_letter_code
_entity_poly.pdbx_strand_id
1 'polypeptide(L)'
;RLGSVPAGSAYVATLVAALTDIYRNDLNARPTLAYLRWWSTTDPWTQSGTCGGAGADQLGELRNWWNANMQSVPRALTAMLSGRSLGGGCAWLFATCDDPTWGYGYSVSANLNGSFPYPIANQNGGNWDLYVVAHEIGHNLSAYHTHDIGVDGCGSGDCSLARQGTIMSYCHLCSGGVGNINLRFAPENIAQIEDHLLYASCTAPEANNPVALADTYSTWEEIPLVLDVLSNDLPSNCEAVSIDALPTSSALGATLTVLPTGSPSGGPAVSYLPGPGVRGPDTFTYRLRDASDQYSSTVTVSIDVKPVLASVSGLAGNESGLRGRYYALNAPTSMPNFDALTPYQYVNIPLLSFGSTQASCVGSGRSDNFGVVFEGWVLAPTEGNYTFSLTSDAGSQLFIDGFQVINHDGIHTFSEKTGTVFLKAGQHAVRVNFFEYTGACGLQLKWAPPGTTTRVFVPSTALSRGGQVYDLDGSGSVDSGDLSFLLLSFGGDCAGQRCYGDPNDRQFIGLEPCVCAEDLDGSGEIDFGDVSLLLLY
;
A
#
# COMPACT_ATOMS: atom_id res chain seq x y z
N ARG A 1 -26.66 11.68 -6.67
CA ARG A 1 -25.92 11.49 -5.40
C ARG A 1 -24.48 11.04 -5.64
N LEU A 2 -24.26 9.94 -6.36
CA LEU A 2 -22.92 9.35 -6.57
C LEU A 2 -22.11 9.97 -7.73
N GLY A 3 -22.65 10.96 -8.45
CA GLY A 3 -21.92 11.75 -9.45
C GLY A 3 -21.75 11.11 -10.82
N SER A 4 -21.44 9.81 -10.90
CA SER A 4 -21.21 9.11 -12.17
C SER A 4 -21.54 7.61 -12.09
N VAL A 5 -21.68 6.95 -13.25
CA VAL A 5 -21.87 5.49 -13.33
C VAL A 5 -20.67 4.73 -12.74
N PRO A 6 -19.39 5.08 -13.04
CA PRO A 6 -18.25 4.42 -12.41
C PRO A 6 -18.24 4.53 -10.87
N ALA A 7 -18.52 5.71 -10.33
CA ALA A 7 -18.58 5.90 -8.88
C ALA A 7 -19.76 5.13 -8.26
N GLY A 8 -20.90 5.08 -8.95
CA GLY A 8 -22.03 4.26 -8.58
C GLY A 8 -21.69 2.77 -8.52
N SER A 9 -21.07 2.24 -9.57
CA SER A 9 -20.66 0.83 -9.65
C SER A 9 -19.64 0.47 -8.56
N ALA A 10 -18.68 1.36 -8.27
CA ALA A 10 -17.73 1.17 -7.18
C ALA A 10 -18.45 1.10 -5.82
N TYR A 11 -19.39 2.01 -5.56
CA TYR A 11 -20.20 1.98 -4.33
C TYR A 11 -21.00 0.67 -4.21
N VAL A 12 -21.65 0.20 -5.28
CA VAL A 12 -22.40 -1.07 -5.25
C VAL A 12 -21.47 -2.26 -5.00
N ALA A 13 -20.26 -2.27 -5.59
CA ALA A 13 -19.27 -3.31 -5.33
C ALA A 13 -18.85 -3.32 -3.85
N THR A 14 -18.57 -2.15 -3.26
CA THR A 14 -18.24 -2.03 -1.83
C THR A 14 -19.40 -2.46 -0.95
N LEU A 15 -20.65 -2.11 -1.32
CA LEU A 15 -21.86 -2.52 -0.61
C LEU A 15 -22.01 -4.04 -0.60
N VAL A 16 -21.86 -4.69 -1.76
CA VAL A 16 -21.95 -6.16 -1.87
C VAL A 16 -20.82 -6.86 -1.11
N ALA A 17 -19.62 -6.30 -1.10
CA ALA A 17 -18.51 -6.81 -0.28
C ALA A 17 -18.83 -6.71 1.22
N ALA A 18 -19.34 -5.57 1.69
CA ALA A 18 -19.75 -5.40 3.08
C ALA A 18 -20.94 -6.30 3.48
N LEU A 19 -21.90 -6.52 2.57
CA LEU A 19 -22.96 -7.50 2.75
C LEU A 19 -22.39 -8.93 2.83
N THR A 20 -21.38 -9.25 2.02
CA THR A 20 -20.68 -10.54 2.11
C THR A 20 -20.07 -10.74 3.49
N ASP A 21 -19.44 -9.72 4.08
CA ASP A 21 -18.90 -9.83 5.44
C ASP A 21 -20.00 -10.13 6.47
N ILE A 22 -21.17 -9.50 6.36
CA ILE A 22 -22.31 -9.73 7.25
C ILE A 22 -22.87 -11.15 7.07
N TYR A 23 -23.23 -11.52 5.85
CA TYR A 23 -23.89 -12.79 5.54
C TYR A 23 -22.95 -13.99 5.75
N ARG A 24 -21.66 -13.84 5.49
CA ARG A 24 -20.69 -14.90 5.73
C ARG A 24 -20.53 -15.18 7.21
N ASN A 25 -20.46 -14.13 8.04
CA ASN A 25 -20.26 -14.28 9.48
C ASN A 25 -21.42 -15.00 10.18
N ASP A 26 -22.66 -14.78 9.74
CA ASP A 26 -23.83 -15.33 10.43
C ASP A 26 -24.44 -16.55 9.72
N LEU A 27 -24.31 -16.66 8.39
CA LEU A 27 -25.05 -17.63 7.57
C LEU A 27 -24.15 -18.51 6.70
N ASN A 28 -22.83 -18.29 6.74
CA ASN A 28 -21.88 -18.87 5.79
C ASN A 28 -22.32 -18.69 4.32
N ALA A 29 -22.96 -17.56 4.01
CA ALA A 29 -23.52 -17.26 2.70
C ALA A 29 -22.87 -16.03 2.08
N ARG A 30 -22.77 -16.02 0.76
CA ARG A 30 -22.16 -14.92 0.00
C ARG A 30 -23.10 -14.37 -1.07
N PRO A 31 -23.68 -13.18 -0.89
CA PRO A 31 -24.35 -12.45 -1.96
C PRO A 31 -23.34 -12.10 -3.05
N THR A 32 -23.61 -12.51 -4.29
CA THR A 32 -22.76 -12.17 -5.45
C THR A 32 -23.51 -11.31 -6.45
N LEU A 33 -22.80 -10.34 -7.05
CA LEU A 33 -23.37 -9.45 -8.06
C LEU A 33 -23.31 -10.13 -9.43
N ALA A 34 -24.39 -10.82 -9.82
CA ALA A 34 -24.47 -11.45 -11.14
C ALA A 34 -24.71 -10.43 -12.28
N TYR A 35 -25.42 -9.34 -11.98
CA TYR A 35 -25.79 -8.32 -12.95
C TYR A 35 -26.08 -6.99 -12.26
N LEU A 36 -25.64 -5.89 -12.89
CA LEU A 36 -25.91 -4.53 -12.44
C LEU A 36 -26.41 -3.69 -13.60
N ARG A 37 -27.50 -2.94 -13.39
CA ARG A 37 -28.03 -2.01 -14.39
C ARG A 37 -28.19 -0.62 -13.81
N TRP A 38 -27.71 0.34 -14.58
CA TRP A 38 -27.83 1.77 -14.29
C TRP A 38 -28.80 2.44 -15.26
N TRP A 39 -29.50 3.44 -14.75
CA TRP A 39 -30.32 4.34 -15.54
C TRP A 39 -29.56 5.65 -15.65
N SER A 40 -28.82 5.80 -16.75
CA SER A 40 -28.10 7.04 -17.08
C SER A 40 -29.04 8.12 -17.62
N THR A 41 -30.29 7.75 -17.90
CA THR A 41 -31.41 8.63 -18.26
C THR A 41 -32.50 8.55 -17.20
N THR A 42 -33.62 9.26 -17.38
CA THR A 42 -34.80 9.14 -16.54
C THR A 42 -35.22 7.66 -16.39
N ASP A 43 -35.45 7.26 -15.15
CA ASP A 43 -35.89 5.91 -14.81
C ASP A 43 -37.41 5.72 -15.01
N PRO A 44 -37.88 4.48 -15.20
CA PRO A 44 -39.29 4.19 -15.45
C PRO A 44 -40.13 4.14 -14.17
N TRP A 45 -39.56 4.49 -13.01
CA TRP A 45 -40.17 4.23 -11.72
C TRP A 45 -41.09 5.38 -11.30
N THR A 46 -42.37 5.12 -11.12
CA THR A 46 -43.39 6.16 -10.87
C THR A 46 -43.92 6.16 -9.43
N GLN A 47 -43.70 5.08 -8.69
CA GLN A 47 -44.30 4.86 -7.37
C GLN A 47 -43.67 5.73 -6.28
N SER A 48 -44.46 6.17 -5.29
CA SER A 48 -44.00 7.07 -4.22
C SER A 48 -43.73 6.38 -2.88
N GLY A 49 -43.86 5.05 -2.81
CA GLY A 49 -43.62 4.24 -1.61
C GLY A 49 -43.04 2.87 -1.95
N THR A 50 -42.31 2.27 -1.00
CA THR A 50 -41.68 0.94 -1.20
C THR A 50 -42.68 -0.21 -1.13
N CYS A 51 -43.62 -0.20 -0.17
CA CYS A 51 -44.66 -1.23 0.04
C CYS A 51 -46.09 -0.67 -0.09
N GLY A 52 -47.05 -1.51 -0.50
CA GLY A 52 -48.47 -1.15 -0.67
C GLY A 52 -49.37 -2.20 -1.37
N GLY A 53 -48.81 -3.31 -1.89
CA GLY A 53 -49.53 -4.40 -2.54
C GLY A 53 -49.30 -4.48 -4.06
N ALA A 54 -49.64 -5.63 -4.66
CA ALA A 54 -49.27 -6.03 -6.02
C ALA A 54 -49.62 -4.99 -7.11
N GLY A 55 -48.61 -4.18 -7.48
CA GLY A 55 -48.67 -3.23 -8.60
C GLY A 55 -49.00 -1.77 -8.21
N ALA A 56 -49.21 -1.48 -6.93
CA ALA A 56 -49.46 -0.13 -6.42
C ALA A 56 -48.28 0.46 -5.61
N ASP A 57 -47.15 -0.25 -5.60
CA ASP A 57 -45.93 0.12 -4.88
C ASP A 57 -44.66 -0.12 -5.73
N GLN A 58 -43.52 0.43 -5.29
CA GLN A 58 -42.27 0.35 -6.04
C GLN A 58 -41.79 -1.09 -6.24
N LEU A 59 -42.04 -1.98 -5.27
CA LEU A 59 -41.65 -3.39 -5.33
C LEU A 59 -42.43 -4.16 -6.41
N GLY A 60 -43.74 -3.93 -6.50
CA GLY A 60 -44.62 -4.45 -7.55
C GLY A 60 -44.25 -3.91 -8.92
N GLU A 61 -43.97 -2.61 -9.04
CA GLU A 61 -43.51 -1.98 -10.28
C GLU A 61 -42.19 -2.59 -10.77
N LEU A 62 -41.22 -2.79 -9.86
CA LEU A 62 -39.95 -3.45 -10.16
C LEU A 62 -40.15 -4.87 -10.68
N ARG A 63 -40.95 -5.69 -9.98
CA ARG A 63 -41.24 -7.07 -10.40
C ARG A 63 -41.87 -7.12 -11.78
N ASN A 64 -42.92 -6.32 -12.01
CA ASN A 64 -43.65 -6.31 -13.28
C ASN A 64 -42.74 -5.89 -14.42
N TRP A 65 -41.92 -4.85 -14.21
CA TRP A 65 -40.97 -4.39 -15.22
C TRP A 65 -39.88 -5.42 -15.48
N TRP A 66 -39.29 -6.03 -14.45
CA TRP A 66 -38.25 -7.04 -14.61
C TRP A 66 -38.76 -8.26 -15.36
N ASN A 67 -39.92 -8.81 -14.96
CA ASN A 67 -40.54 -9.95 -15.62
C ASN A 67 -40.86 -9.69 -17.10
N ALA A 68 -41.12 -8.43 -17.48
CA ALA A 68 -41.37 -8.07 -18.88
C ALA A 68 -40.09 -7.83 -19.70
N ASN A 69 -38.94 -7.52 -19.07
CA ASN A 69 -37.77 -6.98 -19.78
C ASN A 69 -36.46 -7.75 -19.57
N MET A 70 -36.35 -8.57 -18.52
CA MET A 70 -35.06 -9.06 -18.01
C MET A 70 -35.07 -10.58 -17.73
N GLN A 71 -35.96 -11.35 -18.36
CA GLN A 71 -36.07 -12.81 -18.16
C GLN A 71 -34.81 -13.59 -18.58
N SER A 72 -33.96 -13.01 -19.43
CA SER A 72 -32.73 -13.65 -19.90
C SER A 72 -31.55 -13.56 -18.93
N VAL A 73 -31.67 -12.84 -17.81
CA VAL A 73 -30.60 -12.68 -16.83
C VAL A 73 -30.73 -13.75 -15.74
N PRO A 74 -29.80 -14.72 -15.66
CA PRO A 74 -29.79 -15.71 -14.59
C PRO A 74 -29.53 -15.04 -13.23
N ARG A 75 -30.34 -15.36 -12.22
CA ARG A 75 -30.23 -14.77 -10.89
C ARG A 75 -30.98 -15.59 -9.84
N ALA A 76 -30.65 -15.36 -8.57
CA ALA A 76 -31.43 -15.84 -7.42
C ALA A 76 -32.44 -14.79 -6.92
N LEU A 77 -32.09 -13.48 -7.00
CA LEU A 77 -32.83 -12.34 -6.45
C LEU A 77 -32.61 -11.08 -7.30
N THR A 78 -33.50 -10.08 -7.17
CA THR A 78 -33.28 -8.72 -7.68
C THR A 78 -33.52 -7.69 -6.58
N ALA A 79 -32.49 -6.91 -6.26
CA ALA A 79 -32.59 -5.79 -5.33
C ALA A 79 -32.53 -4.45 -6.09
N MET A 80 -33.50 -3.57 -5.87
CA MET A 80 -33.46 -2.19 -6.35
C MET A 80 -32.87 -1.29 -5.27
N LEU A 81 -31.80 -0.57 -5.63
CA LEU A 81 -31.14 0.40 -4.78
C LEU A 81 -31.54 1.82 -5.21
N SER A 82 -32.18 2.58 -4.32
CA SER A 82 -32.76 3.88 -4.66
C SER A 82 -32.39 4.98 -3.66
N GLY A 83 -31.92 6.12 -4.18
CA GLY A 83 -31.73 7.34 -3.39
C GLY A 83 -33.01 8.19 -3.24
N ARG A 84 -34.14 7.75 -3.80
CA ARG A 84 -35.46 8.42 -3.68
C ARG A 84 -35.99 8.22 -2.26
N SER A 85 -36.73 9.21 -1.75
CA SER A 85 -37.37 9.12 -0.43
C SER A 85 -38.69 8.35 -0.55
N LEU A 86 -38.64 7.03 -0.39
CA LEU A 86 -39.79 6.12 -0.55
C LEU A 86 -40.24 5.46 0.76
N GLY A 87 -39.58 5.75 1.88
CA GLY A 87 -40.05 5.37 3.21
C GLY A 87 -39.39 4.13 3.83
N GLY A 88 -38.28 3.63 3.28
CA GLY A 88 -37.56 2.48 3.85
C GLY A 88 -37.17 1.47 2.79
N GLY A 89 -37.28 0.19 3.14
CA GLY A 89 -37.21 -0.90 2.19
C GLY A 89 -38.51 -1.69 2.13
N CYS A 90 -38.57 -2.66 1.21
CA CYS A 90 -39.64 -3.63 1.08
C CYS A 90 -39.15 -4.87 0.36
N ALA A 91 -39.59 -6.04 0.80
CA ALA A 91 -39.27 -7.31 0.16
C ALA A 91 -40.40 -8.32 0.36
N TRP A 92 -40.50 -9.28 -0.55
CA TRP A 92 -41.33 -10.46 -0.33
C TRP A 92 -40.54 -11.53 0.45
N LEU A 93 -41.25 -12.24 1.32
CA LEU A 93 -40.77 -13.40 2.07
C LEU A 93 -40.73 -14.65 1.18
N PHE A 94 -39.86 -15.61 1.52
CA PHE A 94 -39.79 -16.94 0.87
C PHE A 94 -39.54 -16.88 -0.64
N ALA A 95 -38.64 -16.00 -1.05
CA ALA A 95 -38.63 -15.50 -2.41
C ALA A 95 -37.34 -15.81 -3.19
N THR A 96 -36.30 -16.30 -2.51
CA THR A 96 -35.05 -16.69 -3.18
C THR A 96 -35.27 -17.96 -3.99
N CYS A 97 -34.76 -17.97 -5.23
CA CYS A 97 -34.93 -19.08 -6.18
C CYS A 97 -36.37 -19.35 -6.64
N ASP A 98 -37.27 -18.42 -6.39
CA ASP A 98 -38.66 -18.48 -6.82
C ASP A 98 -38.75 -18.27 -8.36
N ASP A 99 -39.69 -18.95 -9.04
CA ASP A 99 -39.75 -19.10 -10.50
C ASP A 99 -39.53 -17.78 -11.29
N PRO A 100 -38.62 -17.70 -12.28
CA PRO A 100 -38.27 -16.45 -12.96
C PRO A 100 -39.41 -15.84 -13.81
N THR A 101 -40.51 -16.56 -14.01
CA THR A 101 -41.68 -16.12 -14.77
C THR A 101 -42.77 -15.47 -13.91
N TRP A 102 -42.88 -15.85 -12.62
CA TRP A 102 -43.92 -15.33 -11.70
C TRP A 102 -43.44 -15.01 -10.28
N GLY A 103 -42.21 -15.36 -9.95
CA GLY A 103 -41.65 -15.40 -8.61
C GLY A 103 -41.58 -14.04 -7.93
N TYR A 104 -41.38 -14.09 -6.62
CA TYR A 104 -41.40 -12.93 -5.75
C TYR A 104 -40.01 -12.50 -5.27
N GLY A 105 -38.92 -13.05 -5.84
CA GLY A 105 -37.51 -12.78 -5.47
C GLY A 105 -37.04 -11.35 -5.76
N TYR A 106 -37.64 -10.38 -5.10
CA TYR A 106 -37.43 -8.95 -5.29
C TYR A 106 -37.42 -8.21 -3.96
N SER A 107 -36.59 -7.17 -3.92
CA SER A 107 -36.49 -6.21 -2.83
C SER A 107 -36.27 -4.80 -3.36
N VAL A 108 -36.72 -3.81 -2.61
CA VAL A 108 -36.47 -2.39 -2.84
C VAL A 108 -35.87 -1.81 -1.57
N SER A 109 -34.73 -1.16 -1.69
CA SER A 109 -34.07 -0.44 -0.61
C SER A 109 -33.97 1.03 -1.00
N ALA A 110 -34.71 1.90 -0.32
CA ALA A 110 -34.80 3.32 -0.63
C ALA A 110 -34.09 4.20 0.41
N ASN A 111 -34.17 5.51 0.21
CA ASN A 111 -33.57 6.51 1.09
C ASN A 111 -32.04 6.35 1.21
N LEU A 112 -31.38 5.70 0.25
CA LEU A 112 -29.95 5.44 0.31
C LEU A 112 -29.13 6.74 0.23
N ASN A 113 -28.13 6.83 1.09
CA ASN A 113 -27.21 7.96 1.16
C ASN A 113 -26.10 7.86 0.11
N GLY A 114 -25.74 6.64 -0.29
CA GLY A 114 -24.59 6.37 -1.16
C GLY A 114 -23.28 6.26 -0.39
N SER A 115 -23.35 5.97 0.92
CA SER A 115 -22.19 5.88 1.80
C SER A 115 -22.55 5.14 3.09
N PHE A 116 -21.57 4.43 3.66
CA PHE A 116 -21.65 3.80 4.98
C PHE A 116 -20.23 3.69 5.57
N PRO A 117 -20.08 3.49 6.90
CA PRO A 117 -18.77 3.29 7.53
C PRO A 117 -18.04 2.05 7.00
N TYR A 118 -16.77 2.21 6.62
CA TYR A 118 -15.89 1.10 6.26
C TYR A 118 -14.51 1.28 6.93
N PRO A 119 -13.94 0.26 7.63
CA PRO A 119 -14.49 -1.07 7.88
C PRO A 119 -15.86 -1.07 8.59
N ILE A 120 -16.68 -2.11 8.37
CA ILE A 120 -18.04 -2.18 8.92
C ILE A 120 -18.02 -2.14 10.46
N ALA A 121 -18.92 -1.38 11.05
CA ALA A 121 -19.02 -1.23 12.50
C ALA A 121 -20.47 -1.37 12.96
N ASN A 122 -20.70 -2.13 14.03
CA ASN A 122 -22.01 -2.23 14.67
C ASN A 122 -22.45 -0.88 15.26
N GLN A 123 -23.76 -0.66 15.40
CA GLN A 123 -24.34 0.44 16.16
C GLN A 123 -23.84 1.83 15.69
N ASN A 124 -23.71 2.01 14.38
CA ASN A 124 -23.27 3.27 13.78
C ASN A 124 -24.43 3.95 13.03
N GLY A 125 -24.63 5.25 13.29
CA GLY A 125 -25.68 6.07 12.65
C GLY A 125 -25.57 6.17 11.12
N GLY A 126 -24.39 5.92 10.56
CA GLY A 126 -24.15 5.90 9.11
C GLY A 126 -24.54 4.59 8.42
N ASN A 127 -25.03 3.58 9.14
CA ASN A 127 -25.26 2.24 8.60
C ASN A 127 -26.55 2.08 7.77
N TRP A 128 -27.34 3.14 7.54
CA TRP A 128 -28.66 3.02 6.89
C TRP A 128 -28.61 2.17 5.62
N ASP A 129 -27.69 2.47 4.72
CA ASP A 129 -27.55 1.78 3.43
C ASP A 129 -27.28 0.28 3.60
N LEU A 130 -26.36 -0.10 4.50
CA LEU A 130 -26.06 -1.50 4.81
C LEU A 130 -27.25 -2.20 5.46
N TYR A 131 -27.81 -1.55 6.48
CA TYR A 131 -28.90 -2.08 7.27
C TYR A 131 -30.12 -2.39 6.40
N VAL A 132 -30.61 -1.41 5.63
CA VAL A 132 -31.85 -1.59 4.86
C VAL A 132 -31.67 -2.63 3.76
N VAL A 133 -30.50 -2.68 3.10
CA VAL A 133 -30.26 -3.66 2.03
C VAL A 133 -30.13 -5.08 2.60
N ALA A 134 -29.40 -5.25 3.71
CA ALA A 134 -29.32 -6.54 4.40
C ALA A 134 -30.68 -6.99 4.95
N HIS A 135 -31.48 -6.05 5.47
CA HIS A 135 -32.83 -6.33 5.97
C HIS A 135 -33.74 -6.88 4.86
N GLU A 136 -33.79 -6.18 3.72
CA GLU A 136 -34.67 -6.59 2.62
C GLU A 136 -34.24 -7.90 1.94
N ILE A 137 -32.93 -8.13 1.80
CA ILE A 137 -32.43 -9.41 1.31
C ILE A 137 -32.70 -10.52 2.35
N GLY A 138 -32.63 -10.21 3.65
CA GLY A 138 -33.02 -11.12 4.73
C GLY A 138 -34.46 -11.62 4.58
N HIS A 139 -35.40 -10.73 4.28
CA HIS A 139 -36.79 -11.10 3.96
C HIS A 139 -36.87 -12.03 2.75
N ASN A 140 -36.16 -11.72 1.67
CA ASN A 140 -36.15 -12.63 0.50
C ASN A 140 -35.64 -14.04 0.85
N LEU A 141 -34.79 -14.14 1.87
CA LEU A 141 -34.26 -15.39 2.42
C LEU A 141 -35.12 -15.96 3.56
N SER A 142 -36.34 -15.47 3.74
CA SER A 142 -37.33 -15.92 4.73
C SER A 142 -37.11 -15.51 6.18
N ALA A 143 -36.24 -14.53 6.44
CA ALA A 143 -36.11 -13.97 7.78
C ALA A 143 -37.33 -13.10 8.12
N TYR A 144 -37.97 -13.36 9.25
CA TYR A 144 -39.05 -12.51 9.76
C TYR A 144 -38.48 -11.35 10.58
N HIS A 145 -39.30 -10.32 10.83
CA HIS A 145 -38.90 -9.31 11.81
C HIS A 145 -38.74 -9.92 13.19
N THR A 146 -37.73 -9.46 13.93
CA THR A 146 -37.43 -9.94 15.29
C THR A 146 -38.60 -9.78 16.26
N HIS A 147 -39.41 -8.73 16.11
CA HIS A 147 -40.58 -8.51 16.97
C HIS A 147 -41.74 -9.47 16.67
N ASP A 148 -41.87 -9.93 15.42
CA ASP A 148 -42.89 -10.91 15.04
C ASP A 148 -42.54 -12.33 15.55
N ILE A 149 -41.27 -12.57 15.86
CA ILE A 149 -40.75 -13.85 16.35
C ILE A 149 -40.29 -13.81 17.82
N GLY A 150 -40.59 -12.72 18.54
CA GLY A 150 -40.38 -12.61 19.98
C GLY A 150 -38.94 -12.35 20.46
N VAL A 151 -38.06 -11.89 19.56
CA VAL A 151 -36.66 -11.54 19.87
C VAL A 151 -36.54 -10.14 20.47
N ASP A 152 -37.35 -9.18 20.03
CA ASP A 152 -37.45 -7.85 20.63
C ASP A 152 -38.89 -7.29 20.60
N GLY A 153 -39.11 -6.13 21.21
CA GLY A 153 -40.41 -5.44 21.22
C GLY A 153 -40.45 -4.16 20.39
N CYS A 154 -39.39 -3.86 19.63
CA CYS A 154 -39.19 -2.54 19.02
C CYS A 154 -40.23 -2.22 17.94
N GLY A 155 -40.76 -3.22 17.22
CA GLY A 155 -41.85 -3.04 16.27
C GLY A 155 -43.19 -2.67 16.90
N SER A 156 -43.37 -2.94 18.20
CA SER A 156 -44.56 -2.60 18.97
C SER A 156 -44.40 -1.31 19.80
N GLY A 157 -43.31 -0.57 19.59
CA GLY A 157 -42.98 0.65 20.34
C GLY A 157 -42.27 0.41 21.67
N ASP A 158 -41.89 -0.83 22.01
CA ASP A 158 -41.07 -1.13 23.18
C ASP A 158 -39.57 -0.99 22.85
N CYS A 159 -39.00 0.13 23.29
CA CYS A 159 -37.58 0.46 23.09
C CYS A 159 -36.66 -0.02 24.23
N SER A 160 -37.13 -0.87 25.15
CA SER A 160 -36.33 -1.37 26.28
C SER A 160 -35.07 -2.12 25.85
N LEU A 161 -35.13 -2.82 24.70
CA LEU A 161 -34.02 -3.56 24.10
C LEU A 161 -33.41 -2.85 22.88
N ALA A 162 -33.69 -1.56 22.68
CA ALA A 162 -33.34 -0.87 21.45
C ALA A 162 -31.86 -1.05 21.03
N ARG A 163 -30.91 -0.95 21.97
CA ARG A 163 -29.47 -1.11 21.67
C ARG A 163 -29.01 -2.54 21.34
N GLN A 164 -29.91 -3.50 21.41
CA GLN A 164 -29.65 -4.91 21.08
C GLN A 164 -30.28 -5.30 19.74
N GLY A 165 -30.92 -4.37 19.02
CA GLY A 165 -31.55 -4.66 17.73
C GLY A 165 -30.56 -5.29 16.75
N THR A 166 -31.02 -6.29 16.00
CA THR A 166 -30.29 -6.97 14.92
C THR A 166 -30.82 -6.52 13.56
N ILE A 167 -30.29 -7.06 12.45
CA ILE A 167 -30.64 -6.64 11.09
C ILE A 167 -32.15 -6.69 10.84
N MET A 168 -32.87 -7.69 11.35
CA MET A 168 -34.32 -7.80 11.14
C MET A 168 -35.18 -7.01 12.17
N SER A 169 -34.54 -6.12 12.94
CA SER A 169 -35.19 -5.37 14.01
C SER A 169 -35.69 -3.99 13.60
N TYR A 170 -36.79 -3.58 14.21
CA TYR A 170 -37.35 -2.23 14.12
C TYR A 170 -36.81 -1.27 15.19
N CYS A 171 -35.78 -1.65 15.95
CA CYS A 171 -35.18 -0.77 16.97
C CYS A 171 -34.55 0.50 16.38
N HIS A 172 -34.38 0.59 15.06
CA HIS A 172 -34.01 1.83 14.39
C HIS A 172 -35.09 2.92 14.46
N LEU A 173 -36.34 2.57 14.78
CA LEU A 173 -37.44 3.52 15.03
C LEU A 173 -37.36 4.17 16.42
N CYS A 174 -36.57 3.60 17.33
CA CYS A 174 -36.32 4.15 18.66
C CYS A 174 -35.29 5.28 18.61
N SER A 175 -35.21 6.05 19.71
CA SER A 175 -34.14 7.04 19.90
C SER A 175 -32.76 6.40 19.70
N GLY A 176 -31.94 6.98 18.83
CA GLY A 176 -30.65 6.41 18.39
C GLY A 176 -30.62 5.97 16.93
N GLY A 177 -31.78 5.79 16.28
CA GLY A 177 -31.85 5.47 14.85
C GLY A 177 -31.17 4.13 14.54
N VAL A 178 -30.58 4.00 13.35
CA VAL A 178 -29.76 2.82 12.99
C VAL A 178 -28.52 2.61 13.87
N GLY A 179 -28.15 3.59 14.70
CA GLY A 179 -27.14 3.41 15.74
C GLY A 179 -27.56 2.40 16.82
N ASN A 180 -28.82 1.95 16.82
CA ASN A 180 -29.32 0.90 17.69
C ASN A 180 -29.10 -0.51 17.13
N ILE A 181 -28.67 -0.63 15.87
CA ILE A 181 -28.62 -1.92 15.17
C ILE A 181 -27.22 -2.51 15.13
N ASN A 182 -27.10 -3.75 15.59
CA ASN A 182 -25.97 -4.63 15.32
C ASN A 182 -26.13 -5.23 13.92
N LEU A 183 -25.07 -5.16 13.11
CA LEU A 183 -25.02 -5.71 11.75
C LEU A 183 -24.83 -7.23 11.81
N ARG A 184 -25.76 -7.90 12.50
CA ARG A 184 -25.88 -9.36 12.60
C ARG A 184 -27.34 -9.78 12.53
N PHE A 185 -27.61 -11.00 12.12
CA PHE A 185 -28.93 -11.64 12.23
C PHE A 185 -29.15 -12.19 13.64
N ALA A 186 -30.40 -12.22 14.11
CA ALA A 186 -30.73 -12.95 15.33
C ALA A 186 -30.62 -14.47 15.09
N PRO A 187 -30.30 -15.29 16.10
CA PRO A 187 -30.22 -16.74 15.95
C PRO A 187 -31.48 -17.37 15.30
N GLU A 188 -32.66 -16.85 15.62
CA GLU A 188 -33.93 -17.29 15.05
C GLU A 188 -34.05 -16.95 13.56
N ASN A 189 -33.51 -15.81 13.13
CA ASN A 189 -33.43 -15.47 11.72
C ASN A 189 -32.42 -16.33 10.97
N ILE A 190 -31.28 -16.65 11.60
CA ILE A 190 -30.28 -17.57 11.03
C ILE A 190 -30.92 -18.92 10.71
N ALA A 191 -31.62 -19.51 11.69
CA ALA A 191 -32.31 -20.78 11.48
C ALA A 191 -33.37 -20.73 10.35
N GLN A 192 -34.11 -19.62 10.23
CA GLN A 192 -35.09 -19.42 9.15
C GLN A 192 -34.41 -19.37 7.76
N ILE A 193 -33.31 -18.63 7.66
CA ILE A 193 -32.56 -18.49 6.42
C ILE A 193 -31.89 -19.80 6.03
N GLU A 194 -31.27 -20.50 6.99
CA GLU A 194 -30.65 -21.80 6.75
C GLU A 194 -31.68 -22.82 6.23
N ASP A 195 -32.87 -22.91 6.86
CA ASP A 195 -33.94 -23.79 6.40
C ASP A 195 -34.40 -23.45 4.98
N HIS A 196 -34.53 -22.16 4.65
CA HIS A 196 -34.88 -21.73 3.29
C HIS A 196 -33.81 -22.12 2.26
N LEU A 197 -32.53 -21.90 2.60
CA LEU A 197 -31.40 -22.18 1.71
C LEU A 197 -31.22 -23.68 1.43
N LEU A 198 -31.63 -24.57 2.35
CA LEU A 198 -31.61 -26.03 2.12
C LEU A 198 -32.43 -26.45 0.89
N TYR A 199 -33.48 -25.71 0.56
CA TYR A 199 -34.40 -26.02 -0.55
C TYR A 199 -34.24 -25.07 -1.75
N ALA A 200 -33.34 -24.09 -1.66
CA ALA A 200 -33.11 -23.09 -2.69
C ALA A 200 -32.22 -23.64 -3.83
N SER A 201 -32.80 -24.35 -4.78
CA SER A 201 -32.06 -25.05 -5.86
C SER A 201 -31.18 -24.19 -6.78
N CYS A 202 -31.38 -22.87 -6.79
CA CYS A 202 -30.61 -21.93 -7.61
C CYS A 202 -29.41 -21.32 -6.88
N THR A 203 -29.25 -21.58 -5.58
CA THR A 203 -28.02 -21.26 -4.86
C THR A 203 -27.04 -22.39 -5.11
N ALA A 204 -25.92 -22.09 -5.77
CA ALA A 204 -24.82 -23.03 -5.80
C ALA A 204 -24.22 -23.09 -4.39
N PRO A 205 -24.01 -24.26 -3.77
CA PRO A 205 -23.02 -24.34 -2.72
C PRO A 205 -21.74 -23.76 -3.31
N GLU A 206 -21.17 -22.72 -2.68
CA GLU A 206 -19.83 -22.27 -3.06
C GLU A 206 -18.96 -23.54 -3.06
N ALA A 207 -18.17 -23.77 -4.11
CA ALA A 207 -17.19 -24.83 -4.05
C ALA A 207 -16.43 -24.61 -2.73
N ASN A 208 -16.46 -25.58 -1.81
CA ASN A 208 -15.86 -25.48 -0.47
C ASN A 208 -14.32 -25.27 -0.52
N ASN A 209 -13.78 -25.02 -1.70
CA ASN A 209 -12.38 -24.75 -1.96
C ASN A 209 -11.94 -23.49 -1.23
N PRO A 210 -10.77 -23.51 -0.58
CA PRO A 210 -10.19 -22.32 0.02
C PRO A 210 -9.95 -21.24 -1.04
N VAL A 211 -9.93 -19.97 -0.61
CA VAL A 211 -9.62 -18.83 -1.49
C VAL A 211 -8.27 -18.26 -1.10
N ALA A 212 -7.31 -18.36 -2.02
CA ALA A 212 -6.02 -17.70 -1.90
C ALA A 212 -6.12 -16.27 -2.46
N LEU A 213 -5.46 -15.31 -1.83
CA LEU A 213 -5.34 -13.92 -2.29
C LEU A 213 -3.88 -13.59 -2.62
N ALA A 214 -3.69 -12.58 -3.48
CA ALA A 214 -2.35 -12.15 -3.88
C ALA A 214 -1.69 -11.34 -2.77
N ASP A 215 -0.38 -11.55 -2.58
CA ASP A 215 0.41 -10.86 -1.58
C ASP A 215 1.46 -9.93 -2.20
N THR A 216 1.87 -8.93 -1.43
CA THR A 216 2.96 -8.03 -1.82
C THR A 216 3.89 -7.78 -0.64
N TYR A 217 5.19 -7.94 -0.88
CA TYR A 217 6.23 -7.71 0.11
C TYR A 217 7.41 -6.93 -0.48
N SER A 218 8.37 -6.58 0.37
CA SER A 218 9.68 -6.07 -0.05
C SER A 218 10.76 -6.59 0.87
N THR A 219 11.95 -6.86 0.33
CA THR A 219 13.14 -7.23 1.11
C THR A 219 14.39 -6.58 0.51
N TRP A 220 15.53 -6.86 1.11
CA TRP A 220 16.84 -6.54 0.55
C TRP A 220 17.47 -7.79 -0.06
N GLU A 221 18.28 -7.60 -1.09
CA GLU A 221 19.18 -8.61 -1.65
C GLU A 221 19.95 -9.35 -0.55
N GLU A 222 20.11 -10.67 -0.68
CA GLU A 222 20.78 -11.54 0.30
C GLU A 222 20.19 -11.56 1.72
N ILE A 223 19.12 -10.80 2.00
CA ILE A 223 18.47 -10.79 3.31
C ILE A 223 17.23 -11.70 3.28
N PRO A 224 17.19 -12.77 4.10
CA PRO A 224 16.05 -13.67 4.15
C PRO A 224 14.81 -12.94 4.67
N LEU A 225 13.67 -13.22 4.06
CA LEU A 225 12.37 -12.71 4.44
C LEU A 225 11.41 -13.87 4.75
N VAL A 226 10.71 -13.79 5.88
CA VAL A 226 9.68 -14.76 6.26
C VAL A 226 8.31 -14.18 5.95
N LEU A 227 7.58 -14.81 5.03
CA LEU A 227 6.32 -14.34 4.46
C LEU A 227 5.13 -15.01 5.14
N ASP A 228 4.14 -14.20 5.52
CA ASP A 228 2.84 -14.64 6.01
C ASP A 228 1.79 -14.65 4.90
N VAL A 229 1.99 -15.51 3.91
CA VAL A 229 1.12 -15.58 2.72
C VAL A 229 -0.31 -16.00 3.06
N LEU A 230 -0.52 -16.62 4.23
CA LEU A 230 -1.86 -17.06 4.67
C LEU A 230 -2.66 -15.96 5.38
N SER A 231 -2.05 -14.81 5.67
CA SER A 231 -2.64 -13.79 6.55
C SER A 231 -3.89 -13.11 5.98
N ASN A 232 -4.04 -13.08 4.66
CA ASN A 232 -5.20 -12.53 3.94
C ASN A 232 -6.04 -13.62 3.25
N ASP A 233 -5.67 -14.88 3.40
CA ASP A 233 -6.34 -16.01 2.78
C ASP A 233 -7.58 -16.45 3.55
N LEU A 234 -8.50 -17.11 2.84
CA LEU A 234 -9.81 -17.46 3.39
C LEU A 234 -10.03 -18.98 3.35
N PRO A 235 -10.13 -19.64 4.52
CA PRO A 235 -10.68 -20.98 4.61
C PRO A 235 -12.19 -20.91 4.33
N SER A 236 -12.65 -21.62 3.30
CA SER A 236 -14.06 -21.54 2.85
C SER A 236 -15.01 -22.44 3.64
N ASN A 237 -14.49 -23.37 4.45
CA ASN A 237 -15.23 -24.39 5.20
C ASN A 237 -14.77 -24.52 6.67
N CYS A 238 -14.11 -23.49 7.22
CA CYS A 238 -13.52 -23.49 8.57
C CYS A 238 -12.45 -24.59 8.80
N GLU A 239 -12.01 -25.28 7.75
CA GLU A 239 -10.88 -26.19 7.84
C GLU A 239 -9.56 -25.41 7.83
N ALA A 240 -8.53 -26.01 8.43
CA ALA A 240 -7.19 -25.47 8.34
C ALA A 240 -6.70 -25.56 6.88
N VAL A 241 -6.10 -24.47 6.39
CA VAL A 241 -5.49 -24.41 5.07
C VAL A 241 -3.96 -24.54 5.16
N SER A 242 -3.36 -25.05 4.10
CA SER A 242 -1.91 -25.22 3.95
C SER A 242 -1.44 -24.71 2.60
N ILE A 243 -0.18 -24.30 2.53
CA ILE A 243 0.47 -23.83 1.31
C ILE A 243 0.79 -25.04 0.44
N ASP A 244 0.28 -25.05 -0.78
CA ASP A 244 0.49 -26.10 -1.79
C ASP A 244 1.07 -25.51 -3.09
N ALA A 245 1.69 -26.38 -3.89
CA ALA A 245 2.29 -26.05 -5.18
C ALA A 245 3.29 -24.87 -5.15
N LEU A 246 3.97 -24.66 -4.01
CA LEU A 246 5.06 -23.69 -3.92
C LEU A 246 6.26 -24.19 -4.74
N PRO A 247 6.78 -23.40 -5.70
CA PRO A 247 8.01 -23.74 -6.41
C PRO A 247 9.22 -23.65 -5.48
N THR A 248 10.33 -24.30 -5.85
CA THR A 248 11.59 -24.21 -5.07
C THR A 248 12.34 -22.89 -5.29
N SER A 249 11.99 -22.15 -6.34
CA SER A 249 12.58 -20.84 -6.65
C SER A 249 11.56 -19.87 -7.23
N SER A 250 11.78 -18.58 -7.00
CA SER A 250 11.01 -17.49 -7.62
C SER A 250 11.41 -17.27 -9.09
N ALA A 251 10.75 -16.31 -9.75
CA ALA A 251 11.03 -15.93 -11.14
C ALA A 251 12.46 -15.40 -11.35
N LEU A 252 13.03 -14.69 -10.36
CA LEU A 252 14.42 -14.24 -10.37
C LEU A 252 15.39 -15.20 -9.66
N GLY A 253 14.95 -16.40 -9.28
CA GLY A 253 15.83 -17.45 -8.76
C GLY A 253 16.12 -17.36 -7.26
N ALA A 254 15.37 -16.56 -6.49
CA ALA A 254 15.42 -16.61 -5.03
C ALA A 254 14.96 -17.99 -4.54
N THR A 255 15.56 -18.49 -3.45
CA THR A 255 15.21 -19.78 -2.87
C THR A 255 13.92 -19.66 -2.06
N LEU A 256 12.99 -20.58 -2.26
CA LEU A 256 11.70 -20.64 -1.56
C LEU A 256 11.62 -21.91 -0.71
N THR A 257 11.15 -21.80 0.52
CA THR A 257 10.96 -22.96 1.41
C THR A 257 9.76 -22.76 2.30
N VAL A 258 8.86 -23.75 2.38
CA VAL A 258 7.77 -23.73 3.38
C VAL A 258 8.35 -23.99 4.77
N LEU A 259 8.10 -23.08 5.68
CA LEU A 259 8.37 -23.24 7.10
C LEU A 259 7.09 -23.72 7.80
N PRO A 260 7.11 -24.84 8.55
CA PRO A 260 5.91 -25.33 9.26
C PRO A 260 5.38 -24.35 10.31
N THR A 261 6.26 -23.54 10.89
CA THR A 261 5.95 -22.49 11.85
C THR A 261 6.88 -21.29 11.64
N GLY A 262 6.46 -20.11 12.10
CA GLY A 262 7.32 -18.91 12.15
C GLY A 262 6.76 -17.69 11.41
N SER A 263 5.52 -17.74 10.92
CA SER A 263 4.90 -16.54 10.37
C SER A 263 4.70 -15.46 11.46
N PRO A 264 4.70 -14.17 11.08
CA PRO A 264 4.31 -13.05 11.95
C PRO A 264 2.99 -13.25 12.72
N SER A 265 1.97 -13.85 12.11
CA SER A 265 0.68 -14.17 12.77
C SER A 265 0.67 -15.49 13.55
N GLY A 266 1.75 -16.28 13.43
CA GLY A 266 1.84 -17.64 13.97
C GLY A 266 1.33 -18.69 12.97
N GLY A 267 2.03 -19.82 12.89
CA GLY A 267 1.74 -20.87 11.91
C GLY A 267 2.71 -20.91 10.73
N PRO A 268 2.36 -21.63 9.64
CA PRO A 268 3.22 -21.83 8.48
C PRO A 268 3.59 -20.53 7.77
N ALA A 269 4.78 -20.50 7.18
CA ALA A 269 5.29 -19.34 6.44
C ALA A 269 6.03 -19.79 5.18
N VAL A 270 6.33 -18.84 4.30
CA VAL A 270 7.30 -19.05 3.21
C VAL A 270 8.59 -18.30 3.56
N SER A 271 9.71 -19.02 3.63
CA SER A 271 11.04 -18.40 3.62
C SER A 271 11.41 -18.05 2.18
N TYR A 272 11.74 -16.78 1.97
CA TYR A 272 12.22 -16.23 0.71
C TYR A 272 13.66 -15.72 0.91
N LEU A 273 14.61 -16.29 0.18
CA LEU A 273 16.02 -15.87 0.23
C LEU A 273 16.51 -15.48 -1.17
N PRO A 274 16.60 -14.17 -1.48
CA PRO A 274 17.20 -13.72 -2.73
C PRO A 274 18.71 -13.97 -2.70
N GLY A 275 19.27 -14.49 -3.79
CA GLY A 275 20.72 -14.66 -3.94
C GLY A 275 21.44 -13.35 -4.27
N PRO A 276 22.78 -13.35 -4.32
CA PRO A 276 23.56 -12.22 -4.78
C PRO A 276 23.14 -11.80 -6.20
N GLY A 277 23.00 -10.49 -6.44
CA GLY A 277 22.60 -9.91 -7.72
C GLY A 277 21.09 -9.89 -7.98
N VAL A 278 20.27 -10.56 -7.16
CA VAL A 278 18.80 -10.58 -7.34
C VAL A 278 18.21 -9.26 -6.86
N ARG A 279 17.69 -8.45 -7.78
CA ARG A 279 17.17 -7.09 -7.52
C ARG A 279 15.96 -6.78 -8.41
N GLY A 280 15.10 -5.89 -7.93
CA GLY A 280 13.89 -5.44 -8.62
C GLY A 280 12.66 -6.33 -8.33
N PRO A 281 11.59 -6.19 -9.14
CA PRO A 281 10.36 -6.93 -8.93
C PRO A 281 10.54 -8.42 -9.24
N ASP A 282 10.33 -9.26 -8.23
CA ASP A 282 10.31 -10.71 -8.31
C ASP A 282 8.90 -11.25 -8.02
N THR A 283 8.60 -12.45 -8.50
CA THR A 283 7.31 -13.11 -8.27
C THR A 283 7.46 -14.61 -8.08
N PHE A 284 6.52 -15.19 -7.34
CA PHE A 284 6.27 -16.62 -7.36
C PHE A 284 4.78 -16.87 -7.17
N THR A 285 4.34 -18.12 -7.32
CA THR A 285 2.94 -18.49 -7.17
C THR A 285 2.76 -19.60 -6.15
N TYR A 286 1.60 -19.65 -5.52
CA TYR A 286 1.17 -20.79 -4.70
C TYR A 286 -0.34 -20.99 -4.85
N ARG A 287 -0.87 -22.07 -4.29
CA ARG A 287 -2.30 -22.27 -4.04
C ARG A 287 -2.50 -22.82 -2.64
N LEU A 288 -3.72 -22.79 -2.15
CA LEU A 288 -4.10 -23.41 -0.88
C LEU A 288 -4.59 -24.83 -1.08
N ARG A 289 -4.42 -25.63 -0.04
CA ARG A 289 -5.02 -26.95 0.15
C ARG A 289 -5.64 -27.02 1.55
N ASP A 290 -6.92 -27.38 1.63
CA ASP A 290 -7.61 -27.62 2.91
C ASP A 290 -7.47 -29.08 3.39
N ALA A 291 -8.06 -29.41 4.55
CA ALA A 291 -7.97 -30.74 5.15
C ALA A 291 -8.78 -31.80 4.37
N SER A 292 -9.80 -31.37 3.63
CA SER A 292 -10.64 -32.16 2.72
C SER A 292 -10.08 -32.28 1.29
N ASP A 293 -8.83 -31.90 1.07
CA ASP A 293 -8.13 -32.00 -0.21
C ASP A 293 -8.77 -31.18 -1.35
N GLN A 294 -9.40 -30.05 -1.01
CA GLN A 294 -9.83 -29.02 -1.95
C GLN A 294 -8.76 -27.96 -2.14
N TYR A 295 -8.73 -27.37 -3.33
CA TYR A 295 -7.67 -26.45 -3.76
C TYR A 295 -8.23 -25.11 -4.20
N SER A 296 -7.53 -24.03 -3.83
CA SER A 296 -7.79 -22.71 -4.40
C SER A 296 -7.32 -22.59 -5.85
N SER A 297 -7.70 -21.50 -6.52
CA SER A 297 -6.94 -21.02 -7.67
C SER A 297 -5.51 -20.65 -7.27
N THR A 298 -4.59 -20.72 -8.23
CA THR A 298 -3.22 -20.22 -8.05
C THR A 298 -3.20 -18.70 -7.98
N VAL A 299 -2.46 -18.16 -7.01
CA VAL A 299 -2.25 -16.71 -6.84
C VAL A 299 -0.77 -16.36 -6.96
N THR A 300 -0.50 -15.08 -7.18
CA THR A 300 0.86 -14.54 -7.34
C THR A 300 1.24 -13.75 -6.10
N VAL A 301 2.43 -14.04 -5.56
CA VAL A 301 3.12 -13.22 -4.57
C VAL A 301 4.11 -12.34 -5.31
N SER A 302 4.07 -11.03 -5.08
CA SER A 302 4.99 -10.05 -5.66
C SER A 302 5.96 -9.54 -4.59
N ILE A 303 7.25 -9.47 -4.90
CA ILE A 303 8.29 -9.02 -3.97
C ILE A 303 9.17 -7.99 -4.65
N ASP A 304 9.29 -6.80 -4.06
CA ASP A 304 10.29 -5.82 -4.47
C ASP A 304 11.61 -6.07 -3.74
N VAL A 305 12.64 -6.54 -4.46
CA VAL A 305 13.97 -6.81 -3.90
C VAL A 305 14.86 -5.59 -4.11
N LYS A 306 15.19 -4.91 -3.01
CA LYS A 306 16.02 -3.71 -3.01
C LYS A 306 17.51 -4.07 -2.87
N PRO A 307 18.44 -3.27 -3.40
CA PRO A 307 19.86 -3.56 -3.30
C PRO A 307 20.36 -3.46 -1.85
N VAL A 308 21.30 -4.32 -1.46
CA VAL A 308 22.13 -4.07 -0.28
C VAL A 308 23.26 -3.13 -0.68
N LEU A 309 23.38 -2.02 0.03
CA LEU A 309 24.40 -1.04 -0.26
C LEU A 309 25.72 -1.43 0.41
N ALA A 310 26.73 -1.70 -0.41
CA ALA A 310 28.10 -1.94 0.04
C ALA A 310 28.70 -0.64 0.59
N SER A 311 29.59 -0.77 1.58
CA SER A 311 30.26 0.37 2.20
C SER A 311 31.69 0.50 1.70
N VAL A 312 32.19 1.72 1.59
CA VAL A 312 33.61 2.00 1.33
C VAL A 312 34.37 2.10 2.65
N SER A 313 35.62 1.66 2.67
CA SER A 313 36.56 1.85 3.79
C SER A 313 37.81 2.61 3.33
N GLY A 314 38.56 3.19 4.27
CA GLY A 314 39.88 3.79 3.94
C GLY A 314 39.85 5.14 3.20
N LEU A 315 38.75 5.91 3.25
CA LEU A 315 38.67 7.22 2.57
C LEU A 315 39.79 8.18 2.99
N ALA A 316 40.77 8.39 2.10
CA ALA A 316 41.90 9.28 2.29
C ALA A 316 41.50 10.75 2.16
N GLY A 317 41.90 11.61 3.12
CA GLY A 317 41.60 13.04 3.06
C GLY A 317 40.14 13.41 3.38
N ASN A 318 39.43 12.53 4.09
CA ASN A 318 38.05 12.80 4.50
C ASN A 318 37.98 13.85 5.63
N GLU A 319 37.20 14.92 5.42
CA GLU A 319 37.01 16.03 6.38
C GLU A 319 35.61 15.99 7.00
N SER A 320 35.45 16.45 8.25
CA SER A 320 34.15 16.43 8.94
C SER A 320 33.12 17.39 8.32
N GLY A 321 31.90 16.91 8.08
CA GLY A 321 30.75 17.67 7.55
C GLY A 321 30.54 17.52 6.04
N LEU A 322 29.36 17.87 5.54
CA LEU A 322 28.96 17.79 4.13
C LEU A 322 29.29 19.07 3.35
N ARG A 323 29.52 18.95 2.04
CA ARG A 323 29.65 20.08 1.11
C ARG A 323 28.28 20.44 0.53
N GLY A 324 27.83 21.68 0.71
CA GLY A 324 26.62 22.23 0.13
C GLY A 324 26.89 23.08 -1.10
N ARG A 325 26.14 22.87 -2.18
CA ARG A 325 26.15 23.68 -3.41
C ARG A 325 24.80 24.39 -3.54
N TYR A 326 24.77 25.72 -3.53
CA TYR A 326 23.53 26.49 -3.62
C TYR A 326 23.26 27.01 -5.02
N TYR A 327 21.99 26.97 -5.42
CA TYR A 327 21.52 27.33 -6.75
C TYR A 327 20.43 28.38 -6.64
N ALA A 328 20.50 29.42 -7.47
CA ALA A 328 19.44 30.40 -7.58
C ALA A 328 18.34 29.81 -8.46
N LEU A 329 17.13 29.69 -7.92
CA LEU A 329 15.98 29.16 -8.64
C LEU A 329 14.99 30.29 -8.94
N ASN A 330 14.02 30.00 -9.81
CA ASN A 330 12.95 30.93 -10.15
C ASN A 330 11.60 30.21 -9.99
N ALA A 331 10.90 30.50 -8.90
CA ALA A 331 9.61 29.91 -8.55
C ALA A 331 9.55 28.37 -8.69
N PRO A 332 10.47 27.62 -8.04
CA PRO A 332 10.48 26.17 -8.15
C PRO A 332 9.21 25.57 -7.51
N THR A 333 8.56 24.63 -8.20
CA THR A 333 7.42 23.86 -7.66
C THR A 333 7.72 22.36 -7.52
N SER A 334 8.88 21.93 -8.01
CA SER A 334 9.37 20.56 -7.99
C SER A 334 10.89 20.55 -8.07
N MET A 335 11.50 19.42 -7.74
CA MET A 335 12.95 19.26 -7.69
C MET A 335 13.58 19.55 -9.05
N PRO A 336 14.48 20.55 -9.17
CA PRO A 336 15.15 20.82 -10.42
C PRO A 336 16.26 19.81 -10.68
N ASN A 337 16.68 19.69 -11.94
CA ASN A 337 17.93 19.01 -12.27
C ASN A 337 19.12 19.92 -11.90
N PHE A 338 19.66 19.76 -10.69
CA PHE A 338 20.78 20.55 -10.20
C PHE A 338 22.07 20.39 -11.01
N ASP A 339 22.26 19.26 -11.69
CA ASP A 339 23.47 19.02 -12.48
C ASP A 339 23.47 19.83 -13.78
N ALA A 340 22.31 20.37 -14.19
CA ALA A 340 22.18 21.31 -15.30
C ALA A 340 22.29 22.78 -14.87
N LEU A 341 22.56 23.06 -13.58
CA LEU A 341 22.59 24.41 -13.02
C LEU A 341 23.99 24.78 -12.52
N THR A 342 24.29 26.07 -12.51
CA THR A 342 25.53 26.60 -11.94
C THR A 342 25.30 27.07 -10.50
N PRO A 343 26.06 26.57 -9.51
CA PRO A 343 25.92 27.03 -8.14
C PRO A 343 26.47 28.45 -7.96
N TYR A 344 25.83 29.25 -7.11
CA TYR A 344 26.31 30.59 -6.75
C TYR A 344 27.14 30.63 -5.47
N GLN A 345 27.07 29.56 -4.66
CA GLN A 345 27.75 29.49 -3.37
C GLN A 345 28.04 28.04 -2.97
N TYR A 346 29.16 27.86 -2.27
CA TYR A 346 29.55 26.61 -1.64
C TYR A 346 29.65 26.81 -0.12
N VAL A 347 29.26 25.79 0.65
CA VAL A 347 29.41 25.79 2.11
C VAL A 347 29.85 24.41 2.60
N ASN A 348 30.47 24.38 3.78
CA ASN A 348 30.71 23.14 4.52
C ASN A 348 29.87 23.18 5.79
N ILE A 349 29.06 22.15 6.02
CA ILE A 349 28.17 22.07 7.19
C ILE A 349 28.43 20.79 7.98
N PRO A 350 28.64 20.87 9.31
CA PRO A 350 28.89 19.68 10.12
C PRO A 350 27.64 18.81 10.33
N LEU A 351 26.45 19.41 10.20
CA LEU A 351 25.19 18.78 10.53
C LEU A 351 24.01 19.41 9.77
N LEU A 352 23.03 18.60 9.37
CA LEU A 352 21.75 19.03 8.81
C LEU A 352 20.67 19.08 9.91
N SER A 353 20.65 20.18 10.67
CA SER A 353 19.71 20.38 11.79
C SER A 353 18.98 21.74 11.74
N PHE A 354 18.72 22.26 10.55
CA PHE A 354 18.10 23.56 10.37
C PHE A 354 16.60 23.49 10.66
N GLY A 355 16.17 24.12 11.75
CA GLY A 355 14.74 24.31 12.05
C GLY A 355 14.09 25.33 11.12
N SER A 356 12.77 25.31 11.05
CA SER A 356 12.00 26.25 10.22
C SER A 356 12.21 27.70 10.69
N THR A 357 12.52 28.59 9.75
CA THR A 357 12.79 30.02 9.99
C THR A 357 12.27 30.87 8.82
N GLN A 358 11.96 32.14 9.08
CA GLN A 358 11.61 33.13 8.05
C GLN A 358 12.82 33.98 7.61
N ALA A 359 14.01 33.73 8.18
CA ALA A 359 15.25 34.43 7.85
C ALA A 359 16.05 33.68 6.77
N SER A 360 17.35 33.97 6.63
CA SER A 360 18.24 33.21 5.74
C SER A 360 18.16 31.72 6.03
N CYS A 361 17.60 30.96 5.07
CA CYS A 361 17.28 29.57 5.29
C CYS A 361 18.45 28.64 4.95
N VAL A 362 18.69 27.62 5.79
CA VAL A 362 19.72 26.56 5.60
C VAL A 362 21.16 27.09 5.41
N GLY A 363 21.42 28.41 5.56
CA GLY A 363 22.72 29.02 5.27
C GLY A 363 22.90 29.43 3.81
N SER A 364 21.81 29.56 3.04
CA SER A 364 21.82 29.93 1.62
C SER A 364 22.09 31.42 1.35
N GLY A 365 21.94 32.28 2.36
CA GLY A 365 21.94 33.74 2.19
C GLY A 365 20.66 34.27 1.52
N ARG A 366 19.65 33.42 1.30
CA ARG A 366 18.33 33.74 0.72
C ARG A 366 17.21 33.27 1.64
N SER A 367 16.08 33.97 1.62
CA SER A 367 14.85 33.49 2.26
C SER A 367 14.12 32.48 1.37
N ASP A 368 14.10 32.73 0.06
CA ASP A 368 13.20 32.07 -0.89
C ASP A 368 13.91 31.79 -2.22
N ASN A 369 13.27 30.99 -3.09
CA ASN A 369 13.70 30.74 -4.47
C ASN A 369 15.17 30.30 -4.60
N PHE A 370 15.53 29.26 -3.87
CA PHE A 370 16.86 28.66 -3.95
C PHE A 370 16.77 27.14 -3.85
N GLY A 371 17.82 26.46 -4.30
CA GLY A 371 18.00 25.05 -4.02
C GLY A 371 19.40 24.78 -3.50
N VAL A 372 19.57 23.63 -2.89
CA VAL A 372 20.84 23.17 -2.36
C VAL A 372 21.00 21.67 -2.55
N VAL A 373 22.22 21.27 -2.90
CA VAL A 373 22.67 19.89 -2.89
C VAL A 373 23.73 19.76 -1.81
N PHE A 374 23.47 18.95 -0.78
CA PHE A 374 24.47 18.55 0.19
C PHE A 374 25.01 17.17 -0.15
N GLU A 375 26.33 17.04 -0.28
CA GLU A 375 27.01 15.80 -0.64
C GLU A 375 28.18 15.51 0.30
N GLY A 376 28.46 14.22 0.45
CA GLY A 376 29.57 13.69 1.22
C GLY A 376 29.34 12.22 1.56
N TRP A 377 29.73 11.83 2.76
CA TRP A 377 29.63 10.47 3.27
C TRP A 377 28.86 10.43 4.59
N VAL A 378 28.10 9.36 4.77
CA VAL A 378 27.53 8.94 6.04
C VAL A 378 28.18 7.64 6.51
N LEU A 379 28.71 7.64 7.74
CA LEU A 379 29.28 6.46 8.37
C LEU A 379 28.18 5.65 9.06
N ALA A 380 27.88 4.44 8.57
CA ALA A 380 27.05 3.44 9.24
C ALA A 380 27.91 2.61 10.22
N PRO A 381 27.77 2.75 11.55
CA PRO A 381 28.66 2.07 12.49
C PRO A 381 28.47 0.54 12.54
N THR A 382 27.25 0.09 12.24
CA THR A 382 26.88 -1.33 12.21
C THR A 382 26.04 -1.61 10.97
N GLU A 383 26.11 -2.83 10.44
CA GLU A 383 25.22 -3.21 9.34
C GLU A 383 23.77 -3.34 9.81
N GLY A 384 22.82 -3.12 8.91
CA GLY A 384 21.40 -3.35 9.14
C GLY A 384 20.49 -2.30 8.53
N ASN A 385 19.21 -2.34 8.92
CA ASN A 385 18.20 -1.37 8.49
C ASN A 385 18.38 -0.02 9.20
N TYR A 386 18.69 1.02 8.44
CA TYR A 386 18.66 2.40 8.89
C TYR A 386 17.37 3.06 8.39
N THR A 387 16.60 3.65 9.31
CA THR A 387 15.43 4.46 8.93
C THR A 387 15.80 5.93 8.99
N PHE A 388 15.99 6.55 7.83
CA PHE A 388 16.23 7.97 7.71
C PHE A 388 14.93 8.76 7.76
N SER A 389 15.03 10.00 8.21
CA SER A 389 13.98 11.01 8.20
C SER A 389 14.55 12.29 7.61
N LEU A 390 13.78 12.88 6.70
CA LEU A 390 14.04 14.17 6.09
C LEU A 390 12.85 15.08 6.37
N THR A 391 13.06 16.12 7.17
CA THR A 391 12.05 17.14 7.46
C THR A 391 12.38 18.40 6.69
N SER A 392 11.46 18.89 5.86
CA SER A 392 11.66 20.09 5.05
C SER A 392 10.37 20.87 4.84
N ASP A 393 10.49 22.18 4.58
CA ASP A 393 9.35 23.03 4.26
C ASP A 393 8.86 22.79 2.84
N ALA A 394 9.70 22.91 1.82
CA ALA A 394 9.40 22.49 0.45
C ALA A 394 10.18 21.22 0.07
N GLY A 395 10.32 20.96 -1.23
CA GLY A 395 10.73 19.65 -1.74
C GLY A 395 12.14 19.23 -1.33
N SER A 396 12.28 17.99 -0.87
CA SER A 396 13.57 17.39 -0.50
C SER A 396 13.69 15.92 -0.93
N GLN A 397 14.92 15.47 -1.15
CA GLN A 397 15.23 14.08 -1.48
C GLN A 397 16.51 13.63 -0.77
N LEU A 398 16.54 12.36 -0.37
CA LEU A 398 17.74 11.71 0.19
C LEU A 398 18.13 10.54 -0.71
N PHE A 399 19.40 10.51 -1.07
CA PHE A 399 20.06 9.41 -1.75
C PHE A 399 21.20 8.88 -0.89
N ILE A 400 21.30 7.55 -0.80
CA ILE A 400 22.43 6.84 -0.21
C ILE A 400 23.01 5.93 -1.29
N ASP A 401 24.30 6.06 -1.62
CA ASP A 401 24.97 5.38 -2.75
C ASP A 401 24.21 5.49 -4.07
N GLY A 402 23.63 6.67 -4.32
CA GLY A 402 22.79 6.93 -5.49
C GLY A 402 21.39 6.31 -5.45
N PHE A 403 21.09 5.44 -4.49
CA PHE A 403 19.75 4.90 -4.28
C PHE A 403 18.85 5.91 -3.57
N GLN A 404 17.70 6.24 -4.16
CA GLN A 404 16.77 7.23 -3.61
C GLN A 404 15.98 6.65 -2.43
N VAL A 405 16.43 6.93 -1.21
CA VAL A 405 15.80 6.45 0.03
C VAL A 405 14.55 7.26 0.38
N ILE A 406 14.57 8.58 0.15
CA ILE A 406 13.43 9.47 0.42
C ILE A 406 13.19 10.36 -0.79
N ASN A 407 11.93 10.41 -1.24
CA ASN A 407 11.44 11.42 -2.17
C ASN A 407 10.31 12.20 -1.54
N HIS A 408 10.61 13.41 -1.05
CA HIS A 408 9.66 14.36 -0.46
C HIS A 408 9.55 15.59 -1.36
N ASP A 409 9.41 15.39 -2.68
CA ASP A 409 9.30 16.48 -3.64
C ASP A 409 7.91 17.17 -3.61
N GLY A 410 7.85 18.37 -4.16
CA GLY A 410 6.67 19.23 -4.25
C GLY A 410 6.66 20.35 -3.21
N ILE A 411 5.63 21.19 -3.30
CA ILE A 411 5.39 22.26 -2.32
C ILE A 411 4.58 21.70 -1.16
N HIS A 412 5.10 21.87 0.05
CA HIS A 412 4.42 21.53 1.29
C HIS A 412 4.86 22.51 2.40
N THR A 413 4.55 22.20 3.65
CA THR A 413 5.05 22.91 4.84
C THR A 413 6.05 22.03 5.59
N PHE A 414 6.72 22.56 6.61
CA PHE A 414 7.70 21.84 7.44
C PHE A 414 7.17 20.50 7.96
N SER A 415 7.47 19.43 7.24
CA SER A 415 6.90 18.10 7.48
C SER A 415 7.94 17.03 7.23
N GLU A 416 7.77 15.90 7.91
CA GLU A 416 8.71 14.79 7.90
C GLU A 416 8.29 13.74 6.88
N LYS A 417 9.27 13.22 6.14
CA LYS A 417 9.14 11.95 5.40
C LYS A 417 10.27 11.02 5.76
N THR A 418 9.99 9.72 5.76
CA THR A 418 10.96 8.69 6.13
C THR A 418 11.18 7.67 5.02
N GLY A 419 12.34 7.05 5.06
CA GLY A 419 12.71 5.94 4.18
C GLY A 419 13.70 5.04 4.90
N THR A 420 13.61 3.74 4.63
CA THR A 420 14.49 2.74 5.22
C THR A 420 15.40 2.17 4.14
N VAL A 421 16.67 1.99 4.47
CA VAL A 421 17.68 1.37 3.62
C VAL A 421 18.55 0.41 4.43
N PHE A 422 18.92 -0.74 3.85
CA PHE A 422 19.90 -1.63 4.46
C PHE A 422 21.30 -1.18 4.07
N LEU A 423 22.12 -0.88 5.07
CA LEU A 423 23.53 -0.46 4.90
C LEU A 423 24.45 -1.51 5.48
N LYS A 424 25.56 -1.80 4.79
CA LYS A 424 26.71 -2.46 5.41
C LYS A 424 27.41 -1.51 6.40
N ALA A 425 28.27 -2.04 7.26
CA ALA A 425 29.01 -1.21 8.21
C ALA A 425 30.16 -0.50 7.47
N GLY A 426 30.18 0.82 7.47
CA GLY A 426 31.23 1.63 6.81
C GLY A 426 30.68 2.92 6.20
N GLN A 427 31.42 3.51 5.27
CA GLN A 427 31.05 4.79 4.65
C GLN A 427 30.12 4.57 3.45
N HIS A 428 29.07 5.37 3.37
CA HIS A 428 28.13 5.40 2.26
C HIS A 428 28.02 6.82 1.72
N ALA A 429 28.01 6.97 0.40
CA ALA A 429 27.83 8.27 -0.22
C ALA A 429 26.43 8.79 0.12
N VAL A 430 26.33 10.03 0.58
CA VAL A 430 25.05 10.68 0.91
C VAL A 430 24.86 11.91 0.04
N ARG A 431 23.68 12.04 -0.55
CA ARG A 431 23.24 13.24 -1.26
C ARG A 431 21.86 13.66 -0.77
N VAL A 432 21.74 14.90 -0.33
CA VAL A 432 20.47 15.53 0.02
C VAL A 432 20.20 16.67 -0.95
N ASN A 433 19.13 16.55 -1.71
CA ASN A 433 18.63 17.62 -2.56
C ASN A 433 17.52 18.35 -1.80
N PHE A 434 17.48 19.67 -1.87
CA PHE A 434 16.41 20.49 -1.30
C PHE A 434 16.17 21.73 -2.16
N PHE A 435 14.93 22.18 -2.25
CA PHE A 435 14.61 23.51 -2.74
C PHE A 435 13.61 24.20 -1.84
N GLU A 436 13.68 25.54 -1.82
CA GLU A 436 12.71 26.41 -1.19
C GLU A 436 12.05 27.30 -2.24
N TYR A 437 10.72 27.46 -2.13
CA TYR A 437 9.95 28.36 -2.97
C TYR A 437 9.64 29.67 -2.26
N THR A 438 8.80 29.64 -1.22
CA THR A 438 8.34 30.82 -0.48
C THR A 438 7.97 30.46 0.96
N GLY A 439 8.29 31.32 1.91
CA GLY A 439 7.72 31.30 3.25
C GLY A 439 8.75 30.91 4.31
N ALA A 440 8.31 30.16 5.32
CA ALA A 440 9.23 29.60 6.31
C ALA A 440 9.98 28.41 5.69
N CYS A 441 11.23 28.22 6.09
CA CYS A 441 12.10 27.24 5.49
C CYS A 441 13.01 26.57 6.52
N GLY A 442 13.22 25.26 6.37
CA GLY A 442 14.10 24.44 7.21
C GLY A 442 14.43 23.11 6.54
N LEU A 443 15.48 22.45 7.05
CA LEU A 443 15.93 21.13 6.58
C LEU A 443 16.61 20.35 7.71
N GLN A 444 16.10 19.17 8.02
CA GLN A 444 16.66 18.28 9.04
C GLN A 444 16.86 16.86 8.50
N LEU A 445 18.05 16.30 8.72
CA LEU A 445 18.35 14.90 8.47
C LEU A 445 18.51 14.15 9.80
N LYS A 446 17.67 13.13 10.00
CA LYS A 446 17.70 12.24 11.15
C LYS A 446 17.80 10.79 10.70
N TRP A 447 18.20 9.91 11.59
CA TRP A 447 18.20 8.46 11.38
C TRP A 447 17.81 7.70 12.65
N ALA A 448 17.30 6.50 12.48
CA ALA A 448 17.25 5.47 13.50
C ALA A 448 18.16 4.32 13.02
N PRO A 449 19.32 4.10 13.68
CA PRO A 449 20.19 2.96 13.42
C PRO A 449 19.50 1.60 13.69
N PRO A 450 20.11 0.48 13.26
CA PRO A 450 19.60 -0.85 13.54
C PRO A 450 19.33 -1.08 15.03
N GLY A 451 18.17 -1.66 15.36
CA GLY A 451 17.78 -1.98 16.74
C GLY A 451 17.15 -0.83 17.54
N THR A 452 16.98 0.36 16.96
CA THR A 452 16.23 1.47 17.57
C THR A 452 15.10 1.95 16.67
N THR A 453 14.03 2.45 17.28
CA THR A 453 12.93 3.15 16.60
C THR A 453 13.00 4.67 16.79
N THR A 454 13.81 5.13 17.75
CA THR A 454 14.00 6.56 18.03
C THR A 454 14.91 7.17 16.99
N ARG A 455 14.39 8.15 16.25
CA ARG A 455 15.16 8.92 15.26
C ARG A 455 15.89 10.08 15.93
N VAL A 456 17.20 10.10 15.77
CA VAL A 456 18.09 11.17 16.25
C VAL A 456 18.73 11.88 15.05
N PHE A 457 19.23 13.11 15.24
CA PHE A 457 20.04 13.74 14.20
C PHE A 457 21.22 12.84 13.83
N VAL A 458 21.51 12.72 12.53
CA VAL A 458 22.72 12.03 12.09
C VAL A 458 23.91 12.81 12.65
N PRO A 459 24.71 12.26 13.57
CA PRO A 459 25.69 13.04 14.29
C PRO A 459 26.77 13.58 13.35
N SER A 460 27.38 14.72 13.68
CA SER A 460 28.46 15.29 12.86
C SER A 460 29.69 14.37 12.74
N THR A 461 29.87 13.45 13.70
CA THR A 461 30.90 12.40 13.65
C THR A 461 30.62 11.32 12.60
N ALA A 462 29.37 11.22 12.13
CA ALA A 462 28.98 10.31 11.07
C ALA A 462 28.88 11.01 9.71
N LEU A 463 29.10 12.33 9.62
CA LEU A 463 29.03 13.08 8.36
C LEU A 463 30.40 13.61 7.98
N SER A 464 30.78 13.40 6.73
CA SER A 464 32.10 13.78 6.23
C SER A 464 32.07 14.09 4.73
N ARG A 465 33.12 14.71 4.19
CA ARG A 465 33.24 15.13 2.78
C ARG A 465 34.67 14.94 2.29
N GLY A 466 34.86 14.99 0.99
CA GLY A 466 36.15 14.66 0.39
C GLY A 466 36.32 13.15 0.39
N GLY A 467 37.54 12.64 0.47
CA GLY A 467 37.79 11.22 0.20
C GLY A 467 37.95 10.97 -1.29
N GLN A 468 39.19 10.70 -1.73
CA GLN A 468 39.42 10.00 -3.01
C GLN A 468 39.06 8.53 -2.79
N VAL A 469 38.28 7.96 -3.70
CA VAL A 469 37.97 6.53 -3.72
C VAL A 469 38.93 5.89 -4.71
N TYR A 470 39.97 5.22 -4.22
CA TYR A 470 40.96 4.50 -5.05
C TYR A 470 40.51 3.04 -5.31
N ASP A 471 39.22 2.84 -5.55
CA ASP A 471 38.60 1.58 -5.97
C ASP A 471 38.57 1.58 -7.51
N LEU A 472 39.74 1.31 -8.09
CA LEU A 472 40.00 1.38 -9.53
C LEU A 472 39.28 0.27 -10.29
N ASP A 473 39.02 -0.87 -9.64
CA ASP A 473 38.33 -2.01 -10.25
C ASP A 473 36.84 -2.11 -9.88
N GLY A 474 36.33 -1.21 -9.04
CA GLY A 474 34.92 -1.11 -8.66
C GLY A 474 34.44 -2.27 -7.78
N SER A 475 35.37 -2.95 -7.10
CA SER A 475 35.09 -4.09 -6.21
C SER A 475 34.56 -3.68 -4.84
N GLY A 476 34.62 -2.38 -4.51
CA GLY A 476 34.23 -1.84 -3.21
C GLY A 476 35.28 -2.00 -2.12
N SER A 477 36.48 -2.48 -2.46
CA SER A 477 37.64 -2.61 -1.56
C SER A 477 38.85 -1.98 -2.23
N VAL A 478 39.78 -1.43 -1.44
CA VAL A 478 41.11 -1.02 -1.96
C VAL A 478 42.08 -2.16 -1.64
N ASP A 479 42.44 -2.96 -2.63
CA ASP A 479 43.31 -4.12 -2.45
C ASP A 479 44.28 -4.37 -3.62
N SER A 480 44.85 -5.58 -3.68
CA SER A 480 45.79 -5.97 -4.75
C SER A 480 45.17 -5.96 -6.15
N GLY A 481 43.84 -6.00 -6.26
CA GLY A 481 43.06 -5.84 -7.49
C GLY A 481 43.24 -4.46 -8.08
N ASP A 482 43.07 -3.41 -7.27
CA ASP A 482 43.31 -2.01 -7.67
C ASP A 482 44.77 -1.79 -8.03
N LEU A 483 45.71 -2.36 -7.27
CA LEU A 483 47.12 -2.27 -7.57
C LEU A 483 47.45 -2.95 -8.89
N SER A 484 46.80 -4.07 -9.20
CA SER A 484 46.95 -4.74 -10.48
C SER A 484 46.38 -3.90 -11.61
N PHE A 485 45.24 -3.24 -11.39
CA PHE A 485 44.60 -2.33 -12.35
C PHE A 485 45.51 -1.15 -12.67
N LEU A 486 46.08 -0.51 -11.63
CA LEU A 486 47.04 0.58 -11.76
C LEU A 486 48.33 0.14 -12.49
N LEU A 487 48.89 -1.02 -12.12
CA LEU A 487 50.11 -1.55 -12.73
C LEU A 487 49.92 -1.96 -14.19
N LEU A 488 48.71 -2.36 -14.59
CA LEU A 488 48.38 -2.68 -15.98
C LEU A 488 48.36 -1.44 -16.88
N SER A 489 48.09 -0.27 -16.30
CA SER A 489 48.05 1.02 -17.00
C SER A 489 49.34 1.84 -16.83
N PHE A 490 50.34 1.29 -16.15
CA PHE A 490 51.60 1.96 -15.79
C PHE A 490 52.42 2.43 -17.01
N GLY A 491 52.83 3.69 -17.01
CA GLY A 491 53.53 4.34 -18.12
C GLY A 491 52.62 4.74 -19.29
N GLY A 492 51.30 4.69 -19.11
CA GLY A 492 50.31 5.22 -20.04
C GLY A 492 50.24 6.76 -20.00
N ASP A 493 50.02 7.36 -21.17
CA ASP A 493 49.77 8.80 -21.31
C ASP A 493 48.26 9.07 -21.32
N CYS A 494 47.81 9.99 -20.46
CA CYS A 494 46.40 10.37 -20.29
C CYS A 494 45.83 11.18 -21.47
N ALA A 495 46.65 11.52 -22.46
CA ALA A 495 46.26 12.22 -23.67
C ALA A 495 45.39 11.37 -24.62
N GLY A 496 44.11 11.15 -24.28
CA GLY A 496 43.12 10.58 -25.19
C GLY A 496 42.03 9.69 -24.57
N GLN A 497 42.11 9.38 -23.26
CA GLN A 497 41.06 8.65 -22.57
C GLN A 497 39.87 9.57 -22.26
N ARG A 498 38.64 9.05 -22.48
CA ARG A 498 37.41 9.76 -22.12
C ARG A 498 37.33 9.83 -20.59
N CYS A 499 37.19 11.03 -20.04
CA CYS A 499 36.94 11.25 -18.62
C CYS A 499 35.76 10.37 -18.17
N TYR A 500 35.96 9.52 -17.15
CA TYR A 500 34.85 8.84 -16.50
C TYR A 500 34.00 9.93 -15.79
N GLY A 501 32.77 10.09 -16.25
CA GLY A 501 32.00 11.33 -16.11
C GLY A 501 31.22 11.73 -17.36
N ASP A 502 30.98 10.78 -18.29
CA ASP A 502 29.91 10.95 -19.29
C ASP A 502 28.62 11.26 -18.53
N PRO A 503 27.89 12.34 -18.86
CA PRO A 503 26.62 12.70 -18.21
C PRO A 503 25.53 11.61 -18.29
N ASN A 504 25.79 10.47 -18.94
CA ASN A 504 24.90 9.32 -18.99
C ASN A 504 25.32 8.11 -18.13
N ASP A 505 26.50 8.11 -17.50
CA ASP A 505 26.93 6.97 -16.66
C ASP A 505 26.86 7.32 -15.17
N ARG A 506 25.93 6.67 -14.47
CA ARG A 506 25.57 6.95 -13.08
C ARG A 506 26.30 5.98 -12.16
N GLN A 507 27.45 6.35 -11.64
CA GLN A 507 28.02 5.80 -10.41
C GLN A 507 29.23 6.65 -10.01
N PHE A 508 29.40 6.88 -8.71
CA PHE A 508 30.46 7.68 -8.05
C PHE A 508 30.21 9.19 -7.94
N ILE A 509 29.89 9.59 -6.70
CA ILE A 509 29.79 10.96 -6.22
C ILE A 509 31.17 11.33 -5.66
N GLY A 510 31.83 12.39 -6.14
CA GLY A 510 32.90 13.01 -5.35
C GLY A 510 34.09 13.70 -6.02
N LEU A 511 34.27 13.69 -7.35
CA LEU A 511 35.48 14.26 -7.97
C LEU A 511 35.21 15.54 -8.77
N GLU A 512 36.10 16.53 -8.59
CA GLU A 512 36.24 17.70 -9.47
C GLU A 512 36.57 17.27 -10.92
N PRO A 513 36.37 18.14 -11.93
CA PRO A 513 36.38 17.70 -13.32
C PRO A 513 37.80 17.35 -13.79
N CYS A 514 37.93 16.15 -14.38
CA CYS A 514 39.05 15.66 -15.17
C CYS A 514 40.33 15.26 -14.38
N VAL A 515 40.22 14.26 -13.52
CA VAL A 515 41.35 13.40 -13.16
C VAL A 515 41.24 12.13 -14.00
N CYS A 516 42.34 11.66 -14.60
CA CYS A 516 42.39 10.34 -15.24
C CYS A 516 42.03 9.30 -14.17
N ALA A 517 41.22 8.27 -14.50
CA ALA A 517 40.77 7.32 -13.48
C ALA A 517 41.95 6.64 -12.75
N GLU A 518 43.09 6.48 -13.44
CA GLU A 518 44.30 5.86 -12.91
C GLU A 518 45.48 6.84 -12.60
N ASP A 519 45.34 8.16 -12.85
CA ASP A 519 46.33 9.19 -12.48
C ASP A 519 45.94 9.77 -11.11
N LEU A 520 46.33 9.07 -10.06
CA LEU A 520 45.90 9.30 -8.69
C LEU A 520 46.49 10.59 -8.09
N ASP A 521 47.68 11.00 -8.54
CA ASP A 521 48.37 12.19 -8.04
C ASP A 521 48.21 13.45 -8.93
N GLY A 522 47.60 13.30 -10.11
CA GLY A 522 47.28 14.39 -11.03
C GLY A 522 48.50 14.93 -11.78
N SER A 523 49.55 14.11 -11.91
CA SER A 523 50.79 14.45 -12.63
C SER A 523 50.62 14.44 -14.15
N GLY A 524 49.57 13.80 -14.66
CA GLY A 524 49.28 13.63 -16.08
C GLY A 524 49.87 12.36 -16.70
N GLU A 525 50.57 11.53 -15.90
CA GLU A 525 51.14 10.24 -16.31
C GLU A 525 50.84 9.20 -15.22
N ILE A 526 50.63 7.94 -15.60
CA ILE A 526 50.46 6.86 -14.61
C ILE A 526 51.85 6.35 -14.21
N ASP A 527 52.34 6.72 -13.04
CA ASP A 527 53.73 6.55 -12.62
C ASP A 527 53.92 6.02 -11.17
N PHE A 528 55.17 6.06 -10.70
CA PHE A 528 55.50 5.58 -9.35
C PHE A 528 54.89 6.43 -8.22
N GLY A 529 54.53 7.68 -8.49
CA GLY A 529 53.74 8.56 -7.63
C GLY A 529 52.37 7.96 -7.34
N ASP A 530 51.66 7.47 -8.36
CA ASP A 530 50.36 6.82 -8.21
C ASP A 530 50.44 5.51 -7.44
N VAL A 531 51.45 4.67 -7.76
CA VAL A 531 51.67 3.40 -7.05
C VAL A 531 52.02 3.65 -5.59
N SER A 532 52.81 4.70 -5.32
CA SER A 532 53.13 5.11 -3.95
C SER A 532 51.89 5.62 -3.22
N LEU A 533 50.99 6.34 -3.91
CA LEU A 533 49.74 6.83 -3.35
C LEU A 533 48.82 5.67 -2.97
N LEU A 534 48.66 4.68 -3.85
CA LEU A 534 47.84 3.50 -3.62
C LEU A 534 48.40 2.59 -2.51
N LEU A 535 49.73 2.40 -2.44
CA LEU A 535 50.40 1.57 -1.43
C LEU A 535 50.48 2.19 -0.02
N LEU A 536 50.17 3.49 0.11
CA LEU A 536 50.11 4.18 1.40
C LEU A 536 48.77 3.96 2.13
N TYR A 537 47.80 3.34 1.47
CA TYR A 537 46.48 2.99 1.98
C TYR A 537 46.30 1.46 2.00
#